data_AF-A0A9W9EJB2-F1
#
_entry.id   AF-A0A9W9EJB2-F1
#
_cell.length_a   1.000
_cell.length_b   1.000
_cell.length_c   1.000
_cell.angle_alpha   90.00
_cell.angle_beta   90.00
_cell.angle_gamma   90.00
#
_symmetry.space_group_name_H-M   'P 1'
#
loop_
_entity.id
_entity.type
_entity.pdbx_description
1 polymer ?
#
loop_
_entity_poly.entity_id
_entity_poly.type
_entity_poly.pdbx_seq_one_letter_code
_entity_poly.pdbx_strand_id
1 'polypeptide(L)'
;MGPGPPPLPAECFGPYDPREHILRAQEIDALRLSVTSREFFEPERLGSLDLINELALSFLERTFLRSRTVPAAAETLFPHRGESQHLDNFSYRHFTQPHADPIPNFDSASVCSRIQSFLASRDPSVVFGGEYIAGISGVMAYLLAEVVCAASNHASDVFRDYILPCDVRCVVISDQQLRDRLQFSKSFWEGRHRELPLAETRSESYVTEEEHFPTMANIDYEE
;
A
#
# COMPACT_ATOMS: atom_id res chain seq x y z
N MET A 1 14.06 20.63 -2.37
CA MET A 1 12.73 21.16 -1.99
C MET A 1 12.11 20.16 -1.05
N GLY A 2 11.49 20.61 0.04
CA GLY A 2 10.81 19.69 0.96
C GLY A 2 9.57 19.06 0.31
N PRO A 3 9.11 17.91 0.82
CA PRO A 3 7.84 17.31 0.40
C PRO A 3 6.71 18.36 0.53
N GLY A 4 5.85 18.49 -0.49
CA GLY A 4 4.68 19.40 -0.45
C GLY A 4 3.72 19.10 0.73
N PRO A 5 2.69 19.92 0.99
CA PRO A 5 1.71 19.61 2.05
C PRO A 5 0.95 18.31 1.72
N PRO A 6 0.51 17.54 2.74
CA PRO A 6 -0.37 16.39 2.51
C PRO A 6 -1.69 16.84 1.87
N PRO A 7 -2.38 15.94 1.14
CA PRO A 7 -3.71 16.23 0.61
C PRO A 7 -4.70 16.53 1.75
N LEU A 8 -5.76 17.26 1.43
CA LEU A 8 -6.82 17.53 2.40
C LEU A 8 -7.54 16.22 2.77
N PRO A 9 -8.07 16.06 3.99
CA PRO A 9 -8.78 14.84 4.37
C PRO A 9 -9.94 14.46 3.43
N ALA A 10 -10.59 15.45 2.82
CA ALA A 10 -11.66 15.25 1.85
C ALA A 10 -11.18 14.74 0.47
N GLU A 11 -9.88 14.83 0.20
CA GLU A 11 -9.24 14.32 -1.02
C GLU A 11 -8.69 12.90 -0.85
N CYS A 12 -8.70 12.37 0.38
CA CYS A 12 -8.27 11.02 0.69
C CYS A 12 -9.43 10.04 0.66
N PHE A 13 -9.18 8.84 0.14
CA PHE A 13 -10.12 7.74 -0.02
C PHE A 13 -9.82 6.59 0.94
N GLY A 14 -10.80 5.70 1.10
CA GLY A 14 -10.75 4.59 2.04
C GLY A 14 -11.06 5.00 3.50
N PRO A 15 -10.74 4.13 4.48
CA PRO A 15 -10.18 2.79 4.30
C PRO A 15 -11.11 1.87 3.49
N TYR A 16 -10.54 0.93 2.75
CA TYR A 16 -11.30 0.00 1.89
C TYR A 16 -11.62 -1.31 2.61
N ASP A 17 -12.72 -1.99 2.25
CA ASP A 17 -12.99 -3.33 2.78
C ASP A 17 -11.94 -4.30 2.20
N PRO A 18 -11.31 -5.18 3.00
CA PRO A 18 -10.39 -6.22 2.52
C PRO A 18 -10.93 -7.09 1.37
N ARG A 19 -12.25 -7.21 1.23
CA ARG A 19 -12.92 -7.90 0.11
C ARG A 19 -12.74 -7.17 -1.23
N GLU A 20 -12.50 -5.86 -1.19
CA GLU A 20 -12.26 -5.00 -2.35
C GLU A 20 -10.79 -5.00 -2.79
N HIS A 21 -9.90 -5.59 -2.00
CA HIS A 21 -8.48 -5.69 -2.36
C HIS A 21 -8.30 -6.40 -3.70
N ILE A 22 -7.67 -5.69 -4.63
CA ILE A 22 -7.42 -6.11 -6.00
C ILE A 22 -6.14 -6.94 -6.15
N LEU A 23 -5.25 -6.90 -5.15
CA LEU A 23 -4.03 -7.71 -5.07
C LEU A 23 -4.11 -8.64 -3.86
N ARG A 24 -3.88 -9.93 -4.08
CA ARG A 24 -3.64 -10.89 -2.99
C ARG A 24 -2.14 -10.95 -2.70
N ALA A 25 -1.79 -11.71 -1.67
CA ALA A 25 -0.40 -11.91 -1.28
C ALA A 25 0.46 -12.42 -2.46
N GLN A 26 -0.07 -13.35 -3.26
CA GLN A 26 0.64 -13.90 -4.41
C GLN A 26 0.99 -12.84 -5.46
N GLU A 27 0.08 -11.93 -5.80
CA GLU A 27 0.38 -10.89 -6.78
C GLU A 27 1.39 -9.89 -6.23
N ILE A 28 1.33 -9.54 -4.94
CA ILE A 28 2.32 -8.67 -4.31
C ILE A 28 3.70 -9.34 -4.24
N ASP A 29 3.76 -10.65 -3.96
CA ASP A 29 5.00 -11.42 -4.02
C ASP A 29 5.56 -11.48 -5.45
N ALA A 30 4.71 -11.58 -6.48
CA ALA A 30 5.15 -11.52 -7.87
C ALA A 30 5.75 -10.15 -8.22
N LEU A 31 5.16 -9.05 -7.77
CA LEU A 31 5.73 -7.70 -7.91
C LEU A 31 7.11 -7.64 -7.23
N ARG A 32 7.21 -8.08 -5.97
CA ARG A 32 8.44 -8.14 -5.18
C ARG A 32 9.57 -8.88 -5.88
N LEU A 33 9.26 -10.07 -6.42
CA LEU A 33 10.23 -10.90 -7.13
C LEU A 33 10.66 -10.28 -8.46
N SER A 34 9.78 -9.55 -9.14
CA SER A 34 10.10 -8.88 -10.42
C SER A 34 11.17 -7.79 -10.29
N VAL A 35 11.30 -7.19 -9.10
CA VAL A 35 12.29 -6.15 -8.79
C VAL A 35 13.41 -6.64 -7.87
N THR A 36 13.52 -7.96 -7.65
CA THR A 36 14.55 -8.58 -6.78
C THR A 36 14.62 -7.93 -5.39
N SER A 37 13.46 -7.70 -4.77
CA SER A 37 13.40 -6.99 -3.49
C SER A 37 13.37 -7.92 -2.28
N ARG A 38 13.71 -7.36 -1.11
CA ARG A 38 13.62 -8.01 0.20
C ARG A 38 12.21 -8.50 0.52
N GLU A 39 12.12 -9.45 1.43
CA GLU A 39 10.84 -9.97 1.93
C GLU A 39 10.15 -8.99 2.88
N PHE A 40 8.83 -9.12 3.02
CA PHE A 40 8.10 -8.39 4.05
C PHE A 40 8.30 -9.05 5.41
N PHE A 41 8.35 -8.25 6.47
CA PHE A 41 8.44 -8.79 7.82
C PHE A 41 7.17 -9.57 8.18
N GLU A 42 7.28 -10.89 8.38
CA GLU A 42 6.13 -11.77 8.58
C GLU A 42 5.11 -11.28 9.64
N PRO A 43 5.52 -10.82 10.84
CA PRO A 43 4.56 -10.31 11.84
C PRO A 43 3.72 -9.13 11.36
N GLU A 44 4.26 -8.30 10.47
CA GLU A 44 3.57 -7.12 9.92
C GLU A 44 3.21 -7.26 8.43
N ARG A 45 3.43 -8.45 7.85
CA ARG A 45 3.28 -8.67 6.41
C ARG A 45 1.90 -8.26 5.93
N LEU A 46 0.85 -8.69 6.63
CA LEU A 46 -0.52 -8.30 6.30
C LEU A 46 -0.72 -6.78 6.32
N GLY A 47 -0.05 -6.05 7.21
CA GLY A 47 -0.12 -4.58 7.26
C GLY A 47 0.51 -3.93 6.02
N SER A 48 1.62 -4.48 5.53
CA SER A 48 2.25 -4.05 4.28
C SER A 48 1.36 -4.36 3.06
N LEU A 49 0.76 -5.55 3.02
CA LEU A 49 -0.16 -5.94 1.94
C LEU A 49 -1.43 -5.08 1.92
N ASP A 50 -1.99 -4.77 3.10
CA ASP A 50 -3.13 -3.88 3.26
C ASP A 50 -2.77 -2.48 2.75
N LEU A 51 -1.62 -1.93 3.17
CA LEU A 51 -1.17 -0.61 2.74
C LEU A 51 -0.96 -0.53 1.22
N ILE A 52 -0.35 -1.54 0.60
CA ILE A 52 -0.15 -1.61 -0.85
C ILE A 52 -1.49 -1.61 -1.59
N ASN A 53 -2.49 -2.37 -1.11
CA ASN A 53 -3.83 -2.36 -1.68
C ASN A 53 -4.53 -0.99 -1.51
N GLU A 54 -4.39 -0.36 -0.35
CA GLU A 54 -4.98 0.96 -0.06
C GLU A 54 -4.40 2.06 -1.00
N LEU A 55 -3.09 2.03 -1.25
CA LEU A 55 -2.44 2.90 -2.25
C LEU A 55 -2.99 2.63 -3.66
N ALA A 56 -3.13 1.36 -4.04
CA ALA A 56 -3.62 0.97 -5.35
C ALA A 56 -5.09 1.40 -5.59
N LEU A 57 -5.98 1.13 -4.63
CA LEU A 57 -7.41 1.44 -4.75
C LEU A 57 -7.66 2.95 -4.77
N SER A 58 -6.99 3.72 -3.91
CA SER A 58 -7.10 5.19 -3.90
C SER A 58 -6.57 5.81 -5.18
N PHE A 59 -5.49 5.27 -5.75
CA PHE A 59 -5.00 5.66 -7.07
C PHE A 59 -6.05 5.40 -8.16
N LEU A 60 -6.67 4.21 -8.16
CA LEU A 60 -7.70 3.87 -9.15
C LEU A 60 -8.90 4.79 -9.10
N GLU A 61 -9.44 4.99 -7.89
CA GLU A 61 -10.62 5.82 -7.64
C GLU A 61 -10.37 7.28 -8.03
N ARG A 62 -9.18 7.81 -7.71
CA ARG A 62 -8.82 9.19 -8.04
C ARG A 62 -8.59 9.44 -9.53
N THR A 63 -8.07 8.43 -10.23
CA THR A 63 -7.43 8.60 -11.54
C THR A 63 -8.33 8.16 -12.69
N PHE A 64 -8.93 6.97 -12.61
CA PHE A 64 -9.52 6.32 -13.78
C PHE A 64 -11.04 6.45 -13.89
N LEU A 65 -11.72 7.02 -12.90
CA LEU A 65 -13.16 7.30 -12.99
C LEU A 65 -13.51 8.45 -13.96
N ARG A 66 -12.51 9.14 -14.53
CA ARG A 66 -12.74 10.35 -15.34
C ARG A 66 -12.52 10.18 -16.85
N SER A 67 -11.86 9.12 -17.32
CA SER A 67 -11.55 8.91 -18.74
C SER A 67 -11.98 7.52 -19.24
N ARG A 68 -12.36 7.43 -20.52
CA ARG A 68 -13.12 6.30 -21.09
C ARG A 68 -12.40 5.52 -22.20
N THR A 69 -11.29 6.02 -22.73
CA THR A 69 -10.55 5.35 -23.82
C THR A 69 -9.04 5.41 -23.59
N VAL A 70 -8.31 4.40 -24.09
CA VAL A 70 -6.85 4.30 -23.87
C VAL A 70 -6.13 5.56 -24.39
N PRO A 71 -6.31 6.04 -25.63
CA PRO A 71 -5.53 7.18 -26.12
C PRO A 71 -5.83 8.48 -25.35
N ALA A 72 -7.11 8.79 -25.12
CA ALA A 72 -7.52 10.01 -24.43
C ALA A 72 -7.11 10.00 -22.94
N ALA A 73 -7.18 8.84 -22.28
CA ALA A 73 -6.66 8.69 -20.93
C ALA A 73 -5.14 8.83 -20.89
N ALA A 74 -4.42 8.18 -21.80
CA ALA A 74 -2.96 8.20 -21.80
C ALA A 74 -2.38 9.62 -21.91
N GLU A 75 -2.96 10.47 -22.75
CA GLU A 75 -2.54 11.87 -22.89
C GLU A 75 -2.80 12.69 -21.64
N THR A 76 -3.90 12.43 -20.94
CA THR A 76 -4.29 13.16 -19.73
C THR A 76 -3.52 12.69 -18.50
N LEU A 77 -3.27 11.38 -18.41
CA LEU A 77 -2.68 10.74 -17.24
C LEU A 77 -1.15 10.79 -17.23
N PHE A 78 -0.53 10.90 -18.41
CA PHE A 78 0.93 10.87 -18.57
C PHE A 78 1.43 12.08 -19.38
N PRO A 79 1.28 13.30 -18.85
CA PRO A 79 1.69 14.53 -19.54
C PRO A 79 3.20 14.59 -19.81
N HIS A 80 4.02 13.97 -18.95
CA HIS A 80 5.49 13.99 -19.07
C HIS A 80 6.07 12.74 -19.75
N ARG A 81 5.27 12.02 -20.55
CA ARG A 81 5.70 10.77 -21.22
C ARG A 81 6.91 10.88 -22.15
N GLY A 82 7.28 12.09 -22.58
CA GLY A 82 8.48 12.33 -23.41
C GLY A 82 9.79 12.42 -22.60
N GLU A 83 9.70 12.45 -21.27
CA GLU A 83 10.84 12.63 -20.39
C GLU A 83 11.36 11.27 -19.92
N SER A 84 12.58 10.90 -20.37
CA SER A 84 13.12 9.53 -20.24
C SER A 84 13.26 9.00 -18.80
N GLN A 85 13.33 9.89 -17.80
CA GLN A 85 13.48 9.54 -16.37
C GLN A 85 12.20 9.80 -15.55
N HIS A 86 11.06 10.00 -16.21
CA HIS A 86 9.80 10.24 -15.53
C HIS A 86 8.96 8.96 -15.46
N LEU A 87 8.30 8.73 -14.33
CA LEU A 87 7.35 7.62 -14.13
C LEU A 87 6.27 7.61 -15.21
N ASP A 88 5.95 8.77 -15.80
CA ASP A 88 4.99 8.91 -16.90
C ASP A 88 5.41 8.14 -18.16
N ASN A 89 6.69 8.13 -18.51
CA ASN A 89 7.15 7.45 -19.71
C ASN A 89 6.92 5.93 -19.61
N PHE A 90 7.33 5.35 -18.47
CA PHE A 90 7.14 3.92 -18.21
C PHE A 90 5.67 3.58 -17.99
N SER A 91 4.93 4.40 -17.22
CA SER A 91 3.49 4.21 -17.02
C SER A 91 2.73 4.27 -18.35
N TYR A 92 3.07 5.23 -19.23
CA TYR A 92 2.49 5.32 -20.57
C TYR A 92 2.73 4.05 -21.39
N ARG A 93 3.96 3.51 -21.37
CA ARG A 93 4.29 2.24 -22.04
C ARG A 93 3.45 1.09 -21.50
N HIS A 94 3.38 0.91 -20.18
CA HIS A 94 2.57 -0.14 -19.57
C HIS A 94 1.06 0.04 -19.81
N PHE A 95 0.60 1.29 -19.95
CA PHE A 95 -0.79 1.59 -20.24
C PHE A 95 -1.20 1.28 -21.69
N THR A 96 -0.33 1.61 -22.64
CA THR A 96 -0.60 1.47 -24.08
C THR A 96 -0.18 0.11 -24.65
N GLN A 97 0.72 -0.58 -23.96
CA GLN A 97 1.24 -1.90 -24.35
C GLN A 97 1.24 -2.85 -23.14
N PRO A 98 0.06 -3.15 -22.56
CA PRO A 98 -0.04 -3.89 -21.29
C PRO A 98 0.53 -5.31 -21.32
N HIS A 99 0.76 -5.86 -22.51
CA HIS A 99 1.27 -7.21 -22.71
C HIS A 99 2.76 -7.26 -23.11
N ALA A 100 3.43 -6.12 -23.27
CA ALA A 100 4.82 -6.08 -23.72
C ALA A 100 5.80 -6.62 -22.67
N ASP A 101 5.54 -6.35 -21.39
CA ASP A 101 6.45 -6.66 -20.29
C ASP A 101 5.70 -7.39 -19.15
N PRO A 102 5.31 -8.66 -19.35
CA PRO A 102 4.53 -9.40 -18.37
C PRO A 102 5.35 -9.72 -17.11
N ILE A 103 4.74 -9.57 -15.94
CA ILE A 103 5.36 -9.94 -14.66
C ILE A 103 5.20 -11.45 -14.43
N PRO A 104 6.28 -12.23 -14.24
CA PRO A 104 6.18 -13.66 -13.96
C PRO A 104 5.34 -13.95 -12.72
N ASN A 105 4.48 -14.97 -12.79
CA ASN A 105 3.58 -15.41 -11.71
C ASN A 105 2.53 -14.37 -11.26
N PHE A 106 2.39 -13.25 -11.97
CA PHE A 106 1.35 -12.26 -11.72
C PHE A 106 0.07 -12.65 -12.47
N ASP A 107 -1.01 -12.94 -11.74
CA ASP A 107 -2.31 -13.26 -12.33
C ASP A 107 -3.02 -11.99 -12.83
N SER A 108 -2.55 -11.48 -13.96
CA SER A 108 -3.08 -10.27 -14.57
C SER A 108 -4.57 -10.39 -14.89
N ALA A 109 -5.06 -11.58 -15.26
CA ALA A 109 -6.47 -11.78 -15.58
C ALA A 109 -7.36 -11.61 -14.35
N SER A 110 -6.99 -12.20 -13.21
CA SER A 110 -7.72 -12.04 -11.95
C SER A 110 -7.66 -10.61 -11.43
N VAL A 111 -6.49 -9.97 -11.50
CA VAL A 111 -6.32 -8.55 -11.12
C VAL A 111 -7.19 -7.64 -12.00
N CYS A 112 -7.18 -7.84 -13.33
CA CYS A 112 -8.05 -7.10 -14.26
C CYS A 112 -9.53 -7.24 -13.90
N SER A 113 -9.99 -8.47 -13.60
CA SER A 113 -11.38 -8.71 -13.19
C SER A 113 -11.74 -7.99 -11.89
N ARG A 114 -10.84 -7.97 -10.91
CA ARG A 114 -11.05 -7.26 -9.64
C ARG A 114 -11.03 -5.73 -9.82
N ILE A 115 -10.12 -5.19 -10.63
CA ILE A 115 -10.11 -3.76 -11.00
C ILE A 115 -11.42 -3.38 -11.67
N GLN A 116 -11.87 -4.16 -12.64
CA GLN A 116 -13.12 -3.89 -13.36
C GLN A 116 -14.31 -3.90 -12.40
N SER A 117 -14.36 -4.87 -11.48
CA SER A 117 -15.41 -4.97 -10.46
C SER A 117 -15.38 -3.78 -9.49
N PHE A 118 -14.19 -3.37 -9.04
CA PHE A 118 -14.00 -2.20 -8.19
C PHE A 118 -14.49 -0.93 -8.88
N LEU A 119 -14.03 -0.64 -10.10
CA LEU A 119 -14.43 0.57 -10.82
C LEU A 119 -15.93 0.59 -11.14
N ALA A 120 -16.50 -0.55 -11.58
CA ALA A 120 -17.93 -0.66 -11.86
C ALA A 120 -18.80 -0.46 -10.61
N SER A 121 -18.30 -0.80 -9.42
CA SER A 121 -19.02 -0.53 -8.17
C SER A 121 -19.05 0.95 -7.79
N ARG A 122 -18.14 1.77 -8.33
CA ARG A 122 -18.07 3.22 -8.07
C ARG A 122 -18.83 4.02 -9.09
N ASP A 123 -18.77 3.58 -10.34
CA ASP A 123 -19.59 4.12 -11.43
C ASP A 123 -20.10 2.99 -12.33
N PRO A 124 -21.31 2.48 -12.06
CA PRO A 124 -21.93 1.43 -12.88
C PRO A 124 -22.25 1.86 -14.31
N SER A 125 -22.25 3.18 -14.58
CA SER A 125 -22.53 3.70 -15.92
C SER A 125 -21.33 3.59 -16.87
N VAL A 126 -20.14 3.32 -16.32
CA VAL A 126 -18.90 3.25 -17.10
C VAL A 126 -18.51 1.81 -17.36
N VAL A 127 -18.52 1.44 -18.64
CA VAL A 127 -18.00 0.14 -19.11
C VAL A 127 -16.61 0.36 -19.70
N PHE A 128 -15.60 -0.20 -19.05
CA PHE A 128 -14.23 -0.15 -19.53
C PHE A 128 -13.94 -1.35 -20.45
N GLY A 129 -13.29 -1.10 -21.59
CA GLY A 129 -12.84 -2.15 -22.49
C GLY A 129 -11.71 -2.99 -21.88
N GLY A 130 -11.58 -4.25 -22.31
CA GLY A 130 -10.57 -5.19 -21.78
C GLY A 130 -9.15 -4.64 -21.87
N GLU A 131 -8.74 -4.12 -23.03
CA GLU A 131 -7.42 -3.49 -23.22
C GLU A 131 -7.19 -2.28 -22.29
N TYR A 132 -8.24 -1.51 -22.00
CA TYR A 132 -8.15 -0.38 -21.08
C TYR A 132 -7.89 -0.85 -19.65
N ILE A 133 -8.61 -1.88 -19.19
CA ILE A 133 -8.40 -2.49 -17.88
C ILE A 133 -7.01 -3.14 -17.80
N ALA A 134 -6.56 -3.81 -18.86
CA ALA A 134 -5.20 -4.36 -18.94
C ALA A 134 -4.15 -3.26 -18.82
N GLY A 135 -4.33 -2.13 -19.52
CA GLY A 135 -3.49 -0.93 -19.39
C GLY A 135 -3.44 -0.40 -17.96
N ILE A 136 -4.59 -0.25 -17.31
CA ILE A 136 -4.68 0.15 -15.88
C ILE A 136 -3.90 -0.83 -15.00
N SER A 137 -4.12 -2.14 -15.18
CA SER A 137 -3.43 -3.18 -14.43
C SER A 137 -1.92 -3.10 -14.62
N GLY A 138 -1.44 -2.84 -15.84
CA GLY A 138 -0.02 -2.69 -16.14
C GLY A 138 0.60 -1.50 -15.43
N VAL A 139 -0.03 -0.32 -15.51
CA VAL A 139 0.43 0.90 -14.80
C VAL A 139 0.50 0.66 -13.30
N MET A 140 -0.55 0.08 -12.74
CA MET A 140 -0.62 -0.18 -11.30
C MET A 140 0.46 -1.18 -10.87
N ALA A 141 0.66 -2.27 -11.62
CA ALA A 141 1.70 -3.23 -11.33
C ALA A 141 3.09 -2.59 -11.36
N TYR A 142 3.36 -1.75 -12.37
CA TYR A 142 4.61 -1.00 -12.48
C TYR A 142 4.83 -0.05 -11.28
N LEU A 143 3.86 0.81 -10.97
CA LEU A 143 3.99 1.77 -9.87
C LEU A 143 4.21 1.07 -8.52
N LEU A 144 3.52 -0.03 -8.27
CA LEU A 144 3.67 -0.77 -7.02
C LEU A 144 4.99 -1.55 -6.97
N ALA A 145 5.50 -2.03 -8.11
CA ALA A 145 6.83 -2.62 -8.20
C ALA A 145 7.92 -1.57 -7.87
N GLU A 146 7.78 -0.34 -8.35
CA GLU A 146 8.67 0.78 -8.01
C GLU A 146 8.62 1.11 -6.51
N VAL A 147 7.42 1.14 -5.91
CA VAL A 147 7.26 1.33 -4.45
C VAL A 147 7.96 0.22 -3.67
N VAL A 148 7.78 -1.04 -4.06
CA VAL A 148 8.39 -2.19 -3.37
C VAL A 148 9.92 -2.21 -3.53
N CYS A 149 10.42 -1.88 -4.73
CA CYS A 149 11.85 -1.72 -5.01
C CYS A 149 12.45 -0.63 -4.12
N ALA A 150 11.85 0.56 -4.12
CA ALA A 150 12.30 1.67 -3.29
C ALA A 150 12.23 1.33 -1.80
N ALA A 151 11.15 0.71 -1.32
CA ALA A 151 11.00 0.32 0.09
C ALA A 151 12.07 -0.70 0.51
N SER A 152 12.45 -1.62 -0.38
CA SER A 152 13.56 -2.55 -0.16
C SER A 152 14.92 -1.86 -0.08
N ASN A 153 15.15 -0.84 -0.91
CA ASN A 153 16.36 -0.02 -0.83
C ASN A 153 16.39 0.79 0.47
N HIS A 154 15.28 1.41 0.86
CA HIS A 154 15.16 2.11 2.13
C HIS A 154 15.43 1.19 3.33
N ALA A 155 14.86 -0.03 3.34
CA ALA A 155 15.16 -1.03 4.36
C ALA A 155 16.66 -1.36 4.41
N SER A 156 17.32 -1.47 3.25
CA SER A 156 18.77 -1.65 3.15
C SER A 156 19.55 -0.51 3.80
N ASP A 157 19.15 0.74 3.51
CA ASP A 157 19.85 1.94 3.97
C ASP A 157 19.78 2.09 5.50
N VAL A 158 18.75 1.50 6.13
CA VAL A 158 18.61 1.43 7.59
C VAL A 158 19.05 0.08 8.18
N PHE A 159 19.85 -0.69 7.43
CA PHE A 159 20.44 -1.97 7.84
C PHE A 159 19.42 -3.04 8.25
N ARG A 160 18.31 -3.14 7.51
CA ARG A 160 17.25 -4.13 7.74
C ARG A 160 17.06 -5.04 6.54
N ASP A 161 16.91 -6.33 6.81
CA ASP A 161 16.77 -7.37 5.78
C ASP A 161 15.33 -7.61 5.33
N TYR A 162 14.39 -6.81 5.82
CA TYR A 162 12.97 -6.94 5.54
C TYR A 162 12.27 -5.58 5.42
N ILE A 163 11.20 -5.59 4.64
CA ILE A 163 10.34 -4.44 4.38
C ILE A 163 9.25 -4.36 5.46
N LEU A 164 9.10 -3.18 6.05
CA LEU A 164 8.01 -2.81 6.96
C LEU A 164 7.03 -1.85 6.29
N PRO A 165 5.81 -1.70 6.84
CA PRO A 165 4.87 -0.67 6.38
C PRO A 165 5.45 0.75 6.44
N CYS A 166 6.36 1.04 7.38
CA CYS A 166 7.00 2.35 7.45
C CYS A 166 7.93 2.63 6.26
N ASP A 167 8.58 1.63 5.67
CA ASP A 167 9.42 1.82 4.48
C ASP A 167 8.59 2.26 3.28
N VAL A 168 7.47 1.56 3.06
CA VAL A 168 6.50 1.89 2.02
C VAL A 168 6.01 3.32 2.19
N ARG A 169 5.73 3.74 3.43
CA ARG A 169 5.35 5.14 3.71
C ARG A 169 6.48 6.11 3.42
N CYS A 170 7.68 5.85 3.93
CA CYS A 170 8.84 6.71 3.75
C CYS A 170 9.12 6.96 2.27
N VAL A 171 9.14 5.91 1.43
CA VAL A 171 9.46 6.08 0.01
C VAL A 171 8.39 6.82 -0.77
N VAL A 172 7.10 6.59 -0.48
CA VAL A 172 6.01 7.35 -1.11
C VAL A 172 5.99 8.79 -0.65
N ILE A 173 6.40 9.11 0.59
CA ILE A 173 6.51 10.51 1.06
C ILE A 173 7.70 11.22 0.41
N SER A 174 8.83 10.52 0.27
CA SER A 174 10.10 11.10 -0.18
C SER A 174 10.23 11.21 -1.69
N ASP A 175 9.63 10.30 -2.46
CA ASP A 175 9.62 10.36 -3.93
C ASP A 175 8.42 11.18 -4.40
N GLN A 176 8.70 12.37 -4.95
CA GLN A 176 7.65 13.29 -5.41
C GLN A 176 6.74 12.68 -6.48
N GLN A 177 7.29 11.88 -7.40
CA GLN A 177 6.50 11.31 -8.48
C GLN A 177 5.58 10.19 -7.96
N LEU A 178 6.06 9.33 -7.05
CA LEU A 178 5.20 8.34 -6.39
C LEU A 178 4.15 9.03 -5.52
N ARG A 179 4.57 10.06 -4.78
CA ARG A 179 3.69 10.82 -3.90
C ARG A 179 2.49 11.40 -4.64
N ASP A 180 2.73 12.09 -5.75
CA ASP A 180 1.69 12.77 -6.53
C ASP A 180 0.61 11.81 -7.05
N ARG A 181 0.91 10.50 -7.12
CA ARG A 181 -0.01 9.46 -7.58
C ARG A 181 -0.68 8.71 -6.44
N LEU A 182 0.06 8.43 -5.35
CA LEU A 182 -0.33 7.44 -4.35
C LEU A 182 -0.73 8.04 -2.99
N GLN A 183 -0.55 9.34 -2.78
CA GLN A 183 -0.82 9.98 -1.48
C GLN A 183 -2.29 10.05 -1.06
N PHE A 184 -3.23 9.59 -1.88
CA PHE A 184 -4.67 9.80 -1.65
C PHE A 184 -5.33 8.71 -0.78
N SER A 185 -4.57 7.85 -0.12
CA SER A 185 -5.12 6.87 0.83
C SER A 185 -5.20 7.46 2.24
N LYS A 186 -6.34 7.32 2.93
CA LYS A 186 -6.44 7.64 4.37
C LYS A 186 -5.56 6.73 5.21
N SER A 187 -5.61 5.42 4.95
CA SER A 187 -4.81 4.40 5.65
C SER A 187 -3.29 4.62 5.53
N PHE A 188 -2.85 5.27 4.45
CA PHE A 188 -1.47 5.69 4.26
C PHE A 188 -1.05 6.73 5.31
N TRP A 189 -1.85 7.78 5.51
CA TRP A 189 -1.55 8.88 6.44
C TRP A 189 -1.85 8.55 7.90
N GLU A 190 -3.00 7.94 8.16
CA GLU A 190 -3.54 7.73 9.50
C GLU A 190 -3.17 6.35 10.08
N GLY A 191 -2.73 5.43 9.22
CA GLY A 191 -2.65 4.01 9.55
C GLY A 191 -4.02 3.34 9.47
N ARG A 192 -4.04 2.00 9.49
CA ARG A 192 -5.28 1.24 9.66
C ARG A 192 -5.42 0.93 11.15
N HIS A 193 -6.46 1.44 11.79
CA HIS A 193 -6.86 0.94 13.10
C HIS A 193 -7.34 -0.50 12.92
N ARG A 194 -6.47 -1.47 13.15
CA ARG A 194 -6.94 -2.84 13.39
C ARG A 194 -7.65 -2.79 14.73
N GLU A 195 -8.97 -2.84 14.71
CA GLU A 195 -9.70 -3.35 15.86
C GLU A 195 -9.13 -4.75 16.09
N LEU A 196 -8.26 -4.88 17.08
CA LEU A 196 -7.94 -6.19 17.63
C LEU A 196 -9.30 -6.82 17.96
N PRO A 197 -9.56 -8.07 17.58
CA PRO A 197 -10.66 -8.79 18.19
C PRO A 197 -10.51 -8.56 19.68
N LEU A 198 -11.54 -7.98 20.33
CA LEU A 198 -11.60 -7.89 21.77
C LEU A 198 -11.46 -9.33 22.27
N ALA A 199 -10.21 -9.74 22.53
CA ALA A 199 -9.93 -10.96 23.24
C ALA A 199 -10.76 -10.84 24.50
N GLU A 200 -11.67 -11.79 24.66
CA GLU A 200 -12.57 -11.92 25.79
C GLU A 200 -11.87 -11.37 27.02
N THR A 201 -12.42 -10.29 27.57
CA THR A 201 -12.04 -9.78 28.88
C THR A 201 -12.28 -10.93 29.84
N ARG A 202 -11.25 -11.76 30.03
CA ARG A 202 -11.16 -12.66 31.15
C ARG A 202 -11.06 -11.73 32.34
N SER A 203 -12.19 -11.52 33.00
CA SER A 203 -12.27 -10.87 34.29
C SER A 203 -11.47 -11.72 35.26
N GLU A 204 -10.15 -11.55 35.26
CA GLU A 204 -9.32 -11.91 36.40
C GLU A 204 -9.52 -10.81 37.43
N SER A 205 -10.55 -11.02 38.25
CA SER A 205 -10.69 -10.35 39.53
C SER A 205 -9.41 -10.59 40.33
N TYR A 206 -8.59 -9.55 40.48
CA TYR A 206 -7.55 -9.52 41.49
C TYR A 206 -8.25 -9.65 42.85
N VAL A 207 -8.15 -10.86 43.44
CA VAL A 207 -8.35 -11.04 44.87
C VAL A 207 -7.10 -10.45 45.52
N THR A 208 -7.25 -9.30 46.17
CA THR A 208 -6.26 -8.79 47.12
C THR A 208 -6.19 -9.74 48.31
N GLU A 209 -5.19 -10.61 48.34
CA GLU A 209 -4.75 -11.23 49.59
C GLU A 209 -3.89 -10.20 50.33
N GLU A 210 -4.39 -9.74 51.48
CA GLU A 210 -3.63 -8.97 52.46
C GLU A 210 -2.50 -9.84 53.01
N GLU A 211 -1.27 -9.63 52.53
CA GLU A 211 -0.09 -10.14 53.23
C GLU A 211 0.19 -9.28 54.47
N HIS A 212 -0.10 -9.90 55.61
CA HIS A 212 0.23 -9.46 56.96
C HIS A 212 1.76 -9.38 57.13
N PHE A 213 2.32 -8.17 57.20
CA PHE A 213 3.72 -7.95 57.58
C PHE A 213 3.93 -8.26 59.07
N PRO A 214 4.86 -9.17 59.46
CA PRO A 214 5.33 -9.25 60.83
C PRO A 214 6.49 -8.27 61.06
N THR A 215 6.27 -7.34 61.98
CA THR A 215 7.27 -6.44 62.54
C THR A 215 8.33 -7.21 63.32
N MET A 216 9.61 -7.11 62.94
CA MET A 216 10.77 -7.37 63.82
C MET A 216 11.88 -6.38 63.44
N ALA A 217 12.13 -5.37 64.27
CA ALA A 217 12.96 -5.37 65.49
C ALA A 217 14.41 -4.96 65.15
N ASN A 218 14.79 -3.83 65.76
CA ASN A 218 16.08 -3.16 65.63
C ASN A 218 17.26 -4.10 65.92
N ILE A 219 18.30 -4.00 65.11
CA ILE A 219 19.63 -4.49 65.44
C ILE A 219 20.55 -3.27 65.50
N ASP A 220 20.96 -2.93 66.71
CA ASP A 220 22.02 -1.97 67.01
C ASP A 220 23.36 -2.49 66.46
N TYR A 221 24.10 -1.62 65.77
CA TYR A 221 25.51 -1.86 65.44
C TYR A 221 26.36 -0.95 66.34
N GLU A 222 27.03 -1.55 67.32
CA GLU A 222 28.23 -0.99 67.94
C GLU A 222 29.46 -1.60 67.26
N GLU A 223 30.33 -0.74 66.72
CA GLU A 223 31.80 -0.82 66.82
C GLU A 223 32.41 0.58 66.67
#